data_AF-A0A8J7I5R2-F1
#
_entry.id   AF-A0A8J7I5R2-F1
#
_cell.length_a   1.000
_cell.length_b   1.000
_cell.length_c   1.000
_cell.angle_alpha   90.00
_cell.angle_beta   90.00
_cell.angle_gamma   90.00
#
_symmetry.space_group_name_H-M   'P 1'
#
loop_
_entity.id
_entity.type
_entity.pdbx_description
1 polymer ?
#
loop_
_entity_poly.entity_id
_entity_poly.type
_entity_poly.pdbx_seq_one_letter_code
_entity_poly.pdbx_strand_id
1 'polypeptide(L)'
;MVEIYQYLLISICIGLLGWGIIRVERIYQYPFFMGSMFTSFVLPQIFSLIHKPGAVSQEALERVILVSCLCAATCWIGYASKPSKKWLAKLNVPIDESKLFKAGLVLMAQGHLFNFLLSRTVVQRADNGGTWTGPATIYLFFSQVTNIAFGIFLLQALKRPKPITIICTLISAWPLISSILVGRRQGTMTFIIIIGLSFYLVRRYVPPRVLVVTAILMMTLIIPALGVIRGEFWNLLFSGQWQQLSSIIQSAFEFQQSGDILEMRNAALLMDAVEKTGLYGYGSGWWDSIIFQYVPGQIVGQTFKESLQFHLLDFDLLQKLYGYTVPTGSTITGIGDSFMEFSFLGFLIFGIIGYVFKTLWISSLYYQSTYSRLLYMGLVSPAMVGLTHGIGRFWQEGIFQVFFVSAAIYYSRVKYRFK
;
A
#
# COMPACT_ATOMS: atom_id res chain seq x y z
N MET A 1 6.47 -30.52 4.84
CA MET A 1 7.38 -29.36 4.67
C MET A 1 6.80 -28.06 5.22
N VAL A 2 5.47 -27.96 5.40
CA VAL A 2 4.75 -26.79 5.97
C VAL A 2 5.44 -26.14 7.18
N GLU A 3 5.74 -26.90 8.24
CA GLU A 3 6.34 -26.36 9.47
C GLU A 3 7.73 -25.74 9.22
N ILE A 4 8.54 -26.38 8.36
CA ILE A 4 9.87 -25.88 7.99
C ILE A 4 9.73 -24.51 7.28
N TYR A 5 8.80 -24.40 6.34
CA TYR A 5 8.56 -23.12 5.64
C TYR A 5 7.95 -22.07 6.56
N GLN A 6 7.12 -22.47 7.52
CA GLN A 6 6.60 -21.55 8.54
C GLN A 6 7.72 -20.99 9.42
N TYR A 7 8.62 -21.84 9.94
CA TYR A 7 9.77 -21.40 10.73
C TYR A 7 10.75 -20.56 9.90
N LEU A 8 10.93 -20.88 8.62
CA LEU A 8 11.69 -20.06 7.70
C LEU A 8 11.08 -18.66 7.54
N LEU A 9 9.75 -18.57 7.34
CA LEU A 9 9.05 -17.29 7.22
C LEU A 9 9.19 -16.46 8.51
N ILE A 10 9.00 -17.08 9.68
CA ILE A 10 9.18 -16.43 10.98
C ILE A 10 10.60 -15.87 11.09
N SER A 11 11.60 -16.66 10.71
CA SER A 11 13.02 -16.26 10.76
C SER A 11 13.30 -15.07 9.84
N ILE A 12 12.73 -15.06 8.62
CA ILE A 12 12.85 -13.93 7.70
C ILE A 12 12.17 -12.68 8.27
N CYS A 13 10.96 -12.80 8.83
CA CYS A 13 10.24 -11.69 9.45
C CYS A 13 11.04 -11.09 10.62
N ILE A 14 11.57 -11.93 11.52
CA ILE A 14 12.44 -11.50 12.62
C ILE A 14 13.71 -10.85 12.06
N GLY A 15 14.30 -11.41 11.01
CA GLY A 15 15.47 -10.83 10.33
C GLY A 15 15.21 -9.43 9.77
N LEU A 16 14.08 -9.23 9.09
CA LEU A 16 13.68 -7.93 8.51
C LEU A 16 13.44 -6.88 9.60
N LEU A 17 12.68 -7.24 10.65
CA LEU A 17 12.39 -6.35 11.77
C LEU A 17 13.66 -6.05 12.58
N GLY A 18 14.44 -7.08 12.91
CA GLY A 18 15.71 -6.96 13.62
C GLY A 18 16.70 -6.07 12.86
N TRP A 19 16.85 -6.28 11.54
CA TRP A 19 17.69 -5.44 10.68
C TRP A 19 17.30 -3.96 10.77
N GLY A 20 16.00 -3.66 10.88
CA GLY A 20 15.46 -2.31 11.05
C GLY A 20 15.63 -1.74 12.46
N ILE A 21 15.43 -2.53 13.51
CA ILE A 21 15.50 -2.09 14.92
C ILE A 21 16.94 -1.85 15.36
N ILE A 22 17.90 -2.67 14.89
CA ILE A 22 19.33 -2.54 15.24
C ILE A 22 19.85 -1.15 14.91
N ARG A 23 19.48 -0.60 13.75
CA ARG A 23 19.78 0.79 13.40
C ARG A 23 18.50 1.57 13.20
N VAL A 24 18.18 2.43 14.15
CA VAL A 24 16.86 3.09 14.23
C VAL A 24 16.54 3.98 13.02
N GLU A 25 17.54 4.39 12.23
CA GLU A 25 17.35 5.04 10.93
C GLU A 25 16.68 4.14 9.86
N ARG A 26 16.73 2.82 10.03
CA ARG A 26 16.21 1.83 9.08
C ARG A 26 14.73 1.54 9.28
N ILE A 27 14.11 2.02 10.35
CA ILE A 27 12.66 1.87 10.56
C ILE A 27 11.85 2.57 9.47
N TYR A 28 12.44 3.56 8.81
CA TYR A 28 11.84 4.32 7.72
C TYR A 28 12.17 3.72 6.35
N GLN A 29 12.89 2.59 6.31
CA GLN A 29 13.32 1.93 5.08
C GLN A 29 12.32 0.85 4.67
N TYR A 30 12.15 0.68 3.36
CA TYR A 30 11.20 -0.28 2.76
C TYR A 30 11.22 -1.68 3.38
N PRO A 31 12.38 -2.34 3.63
CA PRO A 31 12.38 -3.69 4.20
C PRO A 31 11.74 -3.77 5.59
N PHE A 32 11.81 -2.69 6.38
CA PHE A 32 11.18 -2.65 7.70
C PHE A 32 9.65 -2.54 7.60
N PHE A 33 9.15 -1.70 6.68
CA PHE A 33 7.71 -1.61 6.41
C PHE A 33 7.16 -2.95 5.92
N MET A 34 7.86 -3.61 4.98
CA MET A 34 7.45 -4.93 4.50
C MET A 34 7.53 -5.98 5.60
N GLY A 35 8.62 -6.03 6.37
CA GLY A 35 8.74 -6.94 7.52
C GLY A 35 7.62 -6.76 8.54
N SER A 36 7.20 -5.51 8.78
CA SER A 36 6.05 -5.20 9.64
C SER A 36 4.74 -5.73 9.07
N MET A 37 4.52 -5.62 7.76
CA MET A 37 3.33 -6.17 7.10
C MET A 37 3.34 -7.70 7.06
N PHE A 38 4.46 -8.33 6.71
CA PHE A 38 4.57 -9.78 6.76
C PHE A 38 4.32 -10.32 8.18
N THR A 39 4.79 -9.61 9.22
CA THR A 39 4.60 -10.01 10.61
C THR A 39 3.18 -9.76 11.13
N SER A 40 2.59 -8.60 10.83
CA SER A 40 1.29 -8.20 11.39
C SER A 40 0.09 -8.72 10.59
N PHE A 41 0.28 -9.00 9.30
CA PHE A 41 -0.81 -9.39 8.39
C PHE A 41 -0.65 -10.82 7.85
N VAL A 42 0.50 -11.16 7.24
CA VAL A 42 0.67 -12.47 6.58
C VAL A 42 0.83 -13.58 7.60
N LEU A 43 1.69 -13.39 8.59
CA LEU A 43 2.08 -14.43 9.53
C LEU A 43 0.89 -14.95 10.37
N PRO A 44 0.03 -14.11 10.99
CA PRO A 44 -1.14 -14.60 11.73
C PRO A 44 -2.11 -15.39 10.85
N GLN A 45 -2.27 -14.96 9.59
CA GLN A 45 -3.12 -15.67 8.64
C GLN A 45 -2.54 -17.03 8.24
N ILE A 46 -1.21 -17.17 8.11
CA ILE A 46 -0.57 -18.47 7.87
C ILE A 46 -0.74 -19.41 9.06
N PHE A 47 -0.58 -18.91 10.30
CA PHE A 47 -0.89 -19.72 11.49
C PHE A 47 -2.34 -20.22 11.46
N SER A 48 -3.30 -19.34 11.17
CA SER A 48 -4.72 -19.71 11.06
C SER A 48 -4.95 -20.72 9.92
N LEU A 49 -4.32 -20.52 8.76
CA LEU A 49 -4.46 -21.38 7.60
C LEU A 49 -3.90 -22.79 7.82
N ILE A 50 -2.79 -22.94 8.56
CA ILE A 50 -2.21 -24.26 8.88
C ILE A 50 -3.16 -25.06 9.79
N HIS A 51 -3.74 -24.43 10.80
CA HIS A 51 -4.66 -25.12 11.72
C HIS A 51 -6.05 -25.36 11.10
N LYS A 52 -6.47 -24.48 10.19
CA LYS A 52 -7.79 -24.51 9.54
C LYS A 52 -7.65 -24.32 8.01
N PRO A 53 -7.14 -25.33 7.30
CA PRO A 53 -6.87 -25.22 5.86
C PRO A 53 -8.16 -25.08 5.03
N GLY A 54 -9.27 -25.66 5.47
CA GLY A 54 -10.52 -25.67 4.72
C GLY A 54 -10.36 -26.45 3.41
N ALA A 55 -10.67 -25.83 2.28
CA ALA A 55 -10.53 -26.43 0.94
C ALA A 55 -9.09 -26.48 0.41
N VAL A 56 -8.11 -25.95 1.15
CA VAL A 56 -6.70 -25.86 0.70
C VAL A 56 -6.01 -27.22 0.83
N SER A 57 -5.46 -27.72 -0.28
CA SER A 57 -4.64 -28.93 -0.30
C SER A 57 -3.31 -28.71 0.41
N GLN A 58 -2.68 -29.81 0.86
CA GLN A 58 -1.37 -29.74 1.50
C GLN A 58 -0.30 -29.11 0.59
N GLU A 59 -0.31 -29.44 -0.70
CA GLU A 59 0.61 -28.87 -1.69
C GLU A 59 0.40 -27.37 -1.88
N ALA A 60 -0.86 -26.92 -1.95
CA ALA A 60 -1.19 -25.51 -2.04
C ALA A 60 -0.74 -24.73 -0.80
N LEU A 61 -0.87 -25.34 0.38
CA LEU A 61 -0.39 -24.78 1.64
C LEU A 61 1.15 -24.64 1.66
N GLU A 62 1.87 -25.68 1.23
CA GLU A 62 3.33 -25.62 1.12
C GLU A 62 3.78 -24.55 0.12
N ARG A 63 3.11 -24.47 -1.02
CA ARG A 63 3.39 -23.50 -2.08
C ARG A 63 3.20 -22.05 -1.61
N VAL A 64 2.07 -21.74 -0.97
CA VAL A 64 1.79 -20.37 -0.52
C VAL A 64 2.79 -19.91 0.55
N ILE A 65 3.19 -20.78 1.48
CA ILE A 65 4.14 -20.43 2.54
C ILE A 65 5.55 -20.26 1.95
N LEU A 66 5.97 -21.14 1.04
CA LEU A 66 7.26 -21.02 0.35
C LEU A 66 7.34 -19.72 -0.46
N VAL A 67 6.33 -19.41 -1.27
CA VAL A 67 6.31 -18.15 -2.05
C VAL A 67 6.26 -16.94 -1.12
N SER A 68 5.56 -17.02 0.01
CA SER A 68 5.59 -15.97 1.04
C SER A 68 7.01 -15.73 1.56
N CYS A 69 7.79 -16.79 1.81
CA CYS A 69 9.20 -16.68 2.21
C CYS A 69 10.03 -15.98 1.13
N LEU A 70 9.87 -16.37 -0.13
CA LEU A 70 10.62 -15.80 -1.25
C LEU A 70 10.28 -14.32 -1.45
N CYS A 71 9.00 -13.93 -1.39
CA CYS A 71 8.57 -12.54 -1.47
C CYS A 71 9.16 -11.69 -0.32
N ALA A 72 9.10 -12.19 0.92
CA ALA A 72 9.65 -11.50 2.08
C ALA A 72 11.19 -11.35 1.99
N ALA A 73 11.91 -12.41 1.62
CA ALA A 73 13.37 -12.38 1.49
C ALA A 73 13.81 -11.42 0.37
N THR A 74 13.13 -11.44 -0.77
CA THR A 74 13.50 -10.58 -1.90
C THR A 74 13.24 -9.10 -1.67
N CYS A 75 12.32 -8.71 -0.79
CA CYS A 75 12.19 -7.32 -0.35
C CYS A 75 13.51 -6.75 0.17
N TRP A 76 14.28 -7.53 0.93
CA TRP A 76 15.59 -7.13 1.42
C TRP A 76 16.68 -7.28 0.37
N ILE A 77 16.71 -8.38 -0.39
CA ILE A 77 17.73 -8.63 -1.43
C ILE A 77 17.71 -7.51 -2.48
N GLY A 78 16.51 -7.16 -2.96
CA GLY A 78 16.32 -6.04 -3.88
C GLY A 78 16.78 -4.71 -3.29
N TYR A 79 16.44 -4.45 -2.03
CA TYR A 79 16.84 -3.23 -1.33
C TYR A 79 18.34 -3.15 -1.01
N ALA A 80 19.02 -4.28 -0.84
CA ALA A 80 20.45 -4.35 -0.57
C ALA A 80 21.29 -4.01 -1.82
N SER A 81 20.69 -4.12 -3.01
CA SER A 81 21.36 -3.87 -4.29
C SER A 81 21.79 -2.41 -4.45
N LYS A 82 22.98 -2.17 -5.02
CA LYS A 82 23.53 -0.82 -5.22
C LYS A 82 22.77 -0.11 -6.36
N PRO A 83 22.21 1.08 -6.13
CA PRO A 83 21.56 1.83 -7.20
C PRO A 83 22.53 2.26 -8.30
N SER A 84 22.04 2.27 -9.52
CA SER A 84 22.79 2.82 -10.65
C SER A 84 22.99 4.34 -10.51
N LYS A 85 24.23 4.80 -10.71
CA LYS A 85 24.58 6.24 -10.73
C LYS A 85 23.76 7.04 -11.76
N LYS A 86 23.45 6.42 -12.91
CA LYS A 86 22.64 7.05 -13.98
C LYS A 86 21.24 7.40 -13.49
N TRP A 87 20.60 6.49 -12.75
CA TRP A 87 19.25 6.71 -12.21
C TRP A 87 19.25 7.76 -11.09
N LEU A 88 20.26 7.73 -10.21
CA LEU A 88 20.41 8.75 -9.16
C LEU A 88 20.56 10.16 -9.75
N ALA A 89 21.35 10.32 -10.81
CA ALA A 89 21.50 11.60 -11.50
C ALA A 89 20.18 12.09 -12.12
N LYS A 90 19.39 11.21 -12.76
CA LYS A 90 18.07 11.57 -13.32
C LYS A 90 17.06 12.03 -12.27
N LEU A 91 17.13 11.46 -11.07
CA LEU A 91 16.23 11.80 -9.97
C LEU A 91 16.64 13.10 -9.26
N ASN A 92 17.89 13.53 -9.38
CA ASN A 92 18.39 14.75 -8.77
C ASN A 92 18.08 15.98 -9.64
N VAL A 93 16.84 16.44 -9.57
CA VAL A 93 16.36 17.60 -10.34
C VAL A 93 16.38 18.85 -9.45
N PRO A 94 17.04 19.95 -9.86
CA PRO A 94 16.99 21.21 -9.12
C PRO A 94 15.61 21.86 -9.22
N ILE A 95 15.06 22.25 -8.06
CA ILE A 95 13.67 22.70 -7.93
C ILE A 95 13.60 24.10 -7.33
N ASP A 96 12.74 24.93 -7.94
CA ASP A 96 12.30 26.21 -7.40
C ASP A 96 11.16 25.99 -6.40
N GLU A 97 11.45 26.21 -5.12
CA GLU A 97 10.50 26.00 -4.01
C GLU A 97 9.22 26.86 -4.15
N SER A 98 9.30 28.06 -4.77
CA SER A 98 8.13 28.91 -5.01
C SER A 98 7.20 28.30 -6.04
N LYS A 99 7.75 27.76 -7.12
CA LYS A 99 6.96 27.04 -8.13
C LYS A 99 6.41 25.73 -7.58
N LEU A 100 7.19 25.01 -6.77
CA LEU A 100 6.70 23.80 -6.11
C LEU A 100 5.53 24.09 -5.16
N PHE A 101 5.60 25.21 -4.42
CA PHE A 101 4.48 25.65 -3.58
C PHE A 101 3.22 25.94 -4.40
N LYS A 102 3.34 26.62 -5.55
CA LYS A 102 2.22 26.86 -6.47
C LYS A 102 1.65 25.57 -7.05
N ALA A 103 2.50 24.60 -7.41
CA ALA A 103 2.04 23.28 -7.84
C ALA A 103 1.25 22.57 -6.72
N GLY A 104 1.75 22.63 -5.48
CA GLY A 104 1.05 22.13 -4.31
C GLY A 104 -0.33 22.77 -4.12
N LEU A 105 -0.47 24.08 -4.36
CA LEU A 105 -1.77 24.77 -4.28
C LEU A 105 -2.76 24.26 -5.33
N VAL A 106 -2.31 24.06 -6.57
CA VAL A 106 -3.15 23.52 -7.65
C VAL A 106 -3.61 22.10 -7.31
N LEU A 107 -2.70 21.24 -6.86
CA LEU A 107 -3.04 19.88 -6.44
C LEU A 107 -4.02 19.89 -5.25
N MET A 108 -3.79 20.74 -4.24
CA MET A 108 -4.69 20.89 -3.10
C MET A 108 -6.09 21.32 -3.52
N ALA A 109 -6.19 22.37 -4.35
CA ALA A 109 -7.46 22.88 -4.85
C ALA A 109 -8.21 21.82 -5.67
N GLN A 110 -7.51 21.15 -6.59
CA GLN A 110 -8.06 20.04 -7.37
C GLN A 110 -8.59 18.94 -6.47
N GLY A 111 -7.77 18.44 -5.55
CA GLY A 111 -8.14 17.32 -4.71
C GLY A 111 -9.32 17.62 -3.79
N HIS A 112 -9.39 18.84 -3.22
CA HIS A 112 -10.54 19.27 -2.42
C HIS A 112 -11.80 19.49 -3.26
N LEU A 113 -11.69 20.02 -4.48
CA LEU A 113 -12.82 20.13 -5.40
C LEU A 113 -13.41 18.75 -5.70
N PHE A 114 -12.59 17.77 -6.04
CA PHE A 114 -13.07 16.42 -6.33
C PHE A 114 -13.60 15.69 -5.09
N ASN A 115 -13.03 15.94 -3.91
CA ASN A 115 -13.59 15.43 -2.66
C ASN A 115 -14.97 16.05 -2.34
N PHE A 116 -15.15 17.35 -2.61
CA PHE A 116 -16.44 18.01 -2.50
C PHE A 116 -17.46 17.41 -3.47
N LEU A 117 -17.10 17.24 -4.75
CA LEU A 117 -17.97 16.59 -5.75
C LEU A 117 -18.33 15.16 -5.34
N LEU A 118 -17.37 14.40 -4.81
CA LEU A 118 -17.59 13.05 -4.30
C LEU A 118 -18.62 13.04 -3.16
N SER A 119 -18.53 13.97 -2.21
CA SER A 119 -19.48 14.06 -1.09
C SER A 119 -20.91 14.42 -1.51
N ARG A 120 -21.10 14.93 -2.73
CA ARG A 120 -22.41 15.26 -3.32
C ARG A 120 -22.92 14.20 -4.29
N THR A 121 -22.14 13.16 -4.56
CA THR A 121 -22.49 12.13 -5.55
C THR A 121 -23.03 10.89 -4.86
N VAL A 122 -24.16 10.37 -5.36
CA VAL A 122 -24.67 9.07 -4.92
C VAL A 122 -23.76 7.97 -5.47
N VAL A 123 -23.17 7.19 -4.58
CA VAL A 123 -22.24 6.12 -4.95
C VAL A 123 -23.01 4.98 -5.61
N GLN A 124 -22.72 4.73 -6.88
CA GLN A 124 -23.19 3.56 -7.61
C GLN A 124 -22.28 2.37 -7.32
N ARG A 125 -22.85 1.17 -7.25
CA ARG A 125 -22.11 -0.09 -7.05
C ARG A 125 -22.39 -1.02 -8.22
N ALA A 126 -21.38 -1.77 -8.65
CA ALA A 126 -21.57 -2.83 -9.65
C ALA A 126 -22.49 -3.94 -9.11
N ASP A 127 -23.26 -4.56 -10.01
CA ASP A 127 -24.20 -5.65 -9.70
C ASP A 127 -23.50 -6.88 -9.08
N ASN A 128 -22.22 -7.09 -9.40
CA ASN A 128 -21.41 -8.22 -8.89
C ASN A 128 -20.77 -7.97 -7.51
N GLY A 129 -21.29 -7.01 -6.74
CA GLY A 129 -20.96 -6.88 -5.32
C GLY A 129 -19.67 -6.09 -5.02
N GLY A 130 -19.84 -4.82 -4.68
CA GLY A 130 -18.93 -4.10 -3.77
C GLY A 130 -18.00 -3.06 -4.39
N THR A 131 -17.64 -3.14 -5.66
CA THR A 131 -16.84 -2.10 -6.33
C THR A 131 -17.67 -0.89 -6.72
N TRP A 132 -17.18 0.30 -6.37
CA TRP A 132 -17.80 1.56 -6.79
C TRP A 132 -17.71 1.70 -8.31
N THR A 133 -18.78 2.18 -8.92
CA THR A 133 -18.87 2.46 -10.35
C THR A 133 -19.37 3.89 -10.56
N GLY A 134 -19.37 4.33 -11.82
CA GLY A 134 -19.86 5.66 -12.17
C GLY A 134 -18.89 6.82 -11.84
N PRO A 135 -19.37 8.07 -11.83
CA PRO A 135 -18.54 9.26 -11.64
C PRO A 135 -17.80 9.32 -10.30
N ALA A 136 -18.31 8.62 -9.27
CA ALA A 136 -17.71 8.59 -7.94
C ALA A 136 -16.26 8.04 -7.97
N THR A 137 -15.95 7.10 -8.85
CA THR A 137 -14.59 6.54 -8.97
C THR A 137 -13.60 7.56 -9.55
N ILE A 138 -14.05 8.38 -10.51
CA ILE A 138 -13.27 9.47 -11.11
C ILE A 138 -12.96 10.52 -10.05
N TYR A 139 -13.96 10.91 -9.26
CA TYR A 139 -13.77 11.90 -8.19
C TYR A 139 -12.86 11.37 -7.08
N LEU A 140 -13.02 10.09 -6.69
CA LEU A 140 -12.12 9.46 -5.74
C LEU A 140 -10.68 9.42 -6.29
N PHE A 141 -10.47 9.06 -7.55
CA PHE A 141 -9.15 9.04 -8.20
C PHE A 141 -8.47 10.41 -8.09
N PHE A 142 -9.13 11.48 -8.52
CA PHE A 142 -8.53 12.81 -8.47
C PHE A 142 -8.42 13.39 -7.06
N SER A 143 -9.26 12.97 -6.10
CA SER A 143 -9.13 13.41 -4.71
C SER A 143 -7.80 12.98 -4.05
N GLN A 144 -7.18 11.89 -4.52
CA GLN A 144 -5.93 11.35 -3.96
C GLN A 144 -4.73 12.28 -4.15
N VAL A 145 -4.79 13.26 -5.05
CA VAL A 145 -3.70 14.25 -5.22
C VAL A 145 -3.48 15.11 -3.97
N THR A 146 -4.47 15.17 -3.05
CA THR A 146 -4.32 15.84 -1.75
C THR A 146 -3.19 15.24 -0.91
N ASN A 147 -2.94 13.94 -1.01
CA ASN A 147 -1.82 13.28 -0.32
C ASN A 147 -0.46 13.81 -0.80
N ILE A 148 -0.35 14.09 -2.10
CA ILE A 148 0.87 14.66 -2.70
C ILE A 148 1.03 16.12 -2.25
N ALA A 149 -0.05 16.90 -2.27
CA ALA A 149 -0.05 18.28 -1.79
C ALA A 149 0.37 18.36 -0.32
N PHE A 150 -0.15 17.46 0.52
CA PHE A 150 0.23 17.33 1.93
C PHE A 150 1.73 17.06 2.09
N GLY A 151 2.29 16.11 1.34
CA GLY A 151 3.73 15.85 1.35
C GLY A 151 4.57 17.07 0.93
N ILE A 152 4.13 17.82 -0.08
CA ILE A 152 4.82 19.06 -0.53
C ILE A 152 4.82 20.10 0.59
N PHE A 153 3.65 20.46 1.12
CA PHE A 153 3.53 21.52 2.11
C PHE A 153 4.20 21.15 3.43
N LEU A 154 4.09 19.90 3.86
CA LEU A 154 4.74 19.43 5.09
C LEU A 154 6.27 19.52 4.99
N LEU A 155 6.87 19.11 3.87
CA LEU A 155 8.31 19.26 3.65
C LEU A 155 8.74 20.73 3.68
N GLN A 156 7.96 21.63 3.08
CA GLN A 156 8.27 23.06 3.10
C GLN A 156 8.10 23.67 4.50
N ALA A 157 7.02 23.33 5.22
CA ALA A 157 6.77 23.80 6.57
C ALA A 157 7.87 23.35 7.54
N LEU A 158 8.38 22.12 7.40
CA LEU A 158 9.48 21.63 8.24
C LEU A 158 10.83 22.27 7.91
N LYS A 159 11.10 22.59 6.64
CA LYS A 159 12.32 23.28 6.19
C LYS A 159 12.33 24.75 6.60
N ARG A 160 11.23 25.47 6.37
CA ARG A 160 11.07 26.91 6.60
C ARG A 160 9.64 27.19 7.05
N PRO A 161 9.35 27.15 8.36
CA PRO A 161 7.99 27.30 8.86
C PRO A 161 7.49 28.72 8.59
N LYS A 162 6.57 28.85 7.62
CA LYS A 162 5.79 30.06 7.38
C LYS A 162 4.34 29.80 7.73
N PRO A 163 3.58 30.79 8.24
CA PRO A 163 2.16 30.62 8.56
C PRO A 163 1.38 30.04 7.37
N ILE A 164 1.62 30.54 6.16
CA ILE A 164 0.97 30.05 4.95
C ILE A 164 1.27 28.57 4.67
N THR A 165 2.51 28.11 4.83
CA THR A 165 2.87 26.70 4.61
C THR A 165 2.24 25.78 5.64
N ILE A 166 2.09 26.25 6.89
CA ILE A 166 1.44 25.49 7.96
C ILE A 166 -0.06 25.38 7.69
N ILE A 167 -0.72 26.49 7.33
CA ILE A 167 -2.15 26.51 6.97
C ILE A 167 -2.41 25.56 5.78
N CYS A 168 -1.62 25.66 4.71
CA CYS A 168 -1.75 24.76 3.57
C CYS A 168 -1.50 23.28 3.95
N THR A 169 -0.57 23.02 4.86
CA THR A 169 -0.33 21.66 5.39
C THR A 169 -1.56 21.13 6.13
N LEU A 170 -2.19 21.92 6.99
CA LEU A 170 -3.40 21.52 7.73
C LEU A 170 -4.59 21.30 6.80
N ILE A 171 -4.80 22.18 5.82
CA ILE A 171 -5.89 22.06 4.84
C ILE A 171 -5.69 20.80 3.99
N SER A 172 -4.48 20.54 3.51
CA SER A 172 -4.18 19.34 2.70
C SER A 172 -4.19 18.05 3.52
N ALA A 173 -3.93 18.11 4.82
CA ALA A 173 -4.03 16.97 5.74
C ALA A 173 -5.48 16.56 6.06
N TRP A 174 -6.44 17.48 5.92
CA TRP A 174 -7.83 17.26 6.36
C TRP A 174 -8.49 15.98 5.80
N PRO A 175 -8.37 15.61 4.52
CA PRO A 175 -8.96 14.36 4.01
C PRO A 175 -8.40 13.12 4.71
N LEU A 176 -7.10 13.10 5.02
CA LEU A 176 -6.47 12.00 5.76
C LEU A 176 -6.93 11.98 7.22
N ILE A 177 -7.03 13.14 7.87
CA ILE A 177 -7.56 13.26 9.24
C ILE A 177 -9.01 12.76 9.29
N SER A 178 -9.86 13.18 8.36
CA SER A 178 -11.23 12.70 8.23
C SER A 178 -11.27 11.18 8.02
N SER A 179 -10.39 10.64 7.17
CA SER A 179 -10.25 9.19 6.98
C SER A 179 -9.85 8.45 8.27
N ILE A 180 -9.01 9.05 9.10
CA ILE A 180 -8.63 8.52 10.42
C ILE A 180 -9.83 8.49 11.35
N LEU A 181 -10.60 9.58 11.42
CA LEU A 181 -11.80 9.69 12.26
C LEU A 181 -12.88 8.66 11.88
N VAL A 182 -12.98 8.30 10.60
CA VAL A 182 -13.87 7.23 10.12
C VAL A 182 -13.29 5.83 10.39
N GLY A 183 -12.06 5.73 10.92
CA GLY A 183 -11.42 4.46 11.26
C GLY A 183 -10.80 3.72 10.06
N ARG A 184 -10.47 4.42 8.97
CA ARG A 184 -9.87 3.77 7.78
C ARG A 184 -8.37 3.56 7.95
N ARG A 185 -7.97 2.29 8.08
CA ARG A 185 -6.59 1.80 8.24
C ARG A 185 -5.59 2.41 7.24
N GLN A 186 -5.91 2.40 5.94
CA GLN A 186 -5.02 2.90 4.89
C GLN A 186 -4.75 4.42 5.03
N GLY A 187 -5.78 5.21 5.36
CA GLY A 187 -5.64 6.65 5.57
C GLY A 187 -4.75 6.96 6.77
N THR A 188 -4.95 6.25 7.88
CA THR A 188 -4.12 6.37 9.09
C THR A 188 -2.65 6.08 8.81
N MET A 189 -2.36 4.97 8.13
CA MET A 189 -0.98 4.61 7.80
C MET A 189 -0.34 5.61 6.84
N THR A 190 -1.07 6.04 5.81
CA THR A 190 -0.58 7.04 4.86
C THR A 190 -0.21 8.35 5.56
N PHE A 191 -1.06 8.82 6.49
CA PHE A 191 -0.80 10.01 7.29
C PHE A 191 0.44 9.87 8.17
N ILE A 192 0.55 8.78 8.94
CA ILE A 192 1.70 8.51 9.82
C ILE A 192 2.99 8.40 9.01
N ILE A 193 2.96 7.72 7.86
CA ILE A 193 4.12 7.54 6.98
C ILE A 193 4.59 8.88 6.41
N ILE A 194 3.69 9.70 5.87
CA ILE A 194 4.05 11.02 5.32
C ILE A 194 4.66 11.91 6.40
N ILE A 195 4.08 11.92 7.61
CA ILE A 195 4.62 12.68 8.74
C ILE A 195 5.99 12.16 9.16
N GLY A 196 6.08 10.88 9.52
CA GLY A 196 7.32 10.27 10.03
C GLY A 196 8.48 10.43 9.06
N LEU A 197 8.24 10.16 7.77
CA LEU A 197 9.26 10.34 6.73
C LEU A 197 9.62 11.80 6.51
N SER A 198 8.66 12.73 6.53
CA SER A 198 8.97 14.16 6.39
C SER A 198 9.86 14.67 7.52
N PHE A 199 9.54 14.29 8.76
CA PHE A 199 10.36 14.63 9.93
C PHE A 199 11.75 13.99 9.88
N TYR A 200 11.86 12.72 9.48
CA TYR A 200 13.15 12.07 9.33
C TYR A 200 13.99 12.67 8.19
N LEU A 201 13.40 12.89 7.01
CA LEU A 201 14.13 13.39 5.83
C LEU A 201 14.61 14.83 5.99
N VAL A 202 13.87 15.67 6.74
CA VAL A 202 14.23 17.07 6.97
C VAL A 202 15.03 17.26 8.25
N ARG A 203 14.58 16.70 9.37
CA ARG A 203 15.14 16.94 10.72
C ARG A 203 15.91 15.77 11.31
N ARG A 204 15.99 14.62 10.63
CA ARG A 204 16.64 13.40 11.13
C ARG A 204 16.08 12.92 12.45
N TYR A 205 14.79 13.21 12.70
CA TYR A 205 14.12 12.74 13.90
C TYR A 205 13.89 11.24 13.83
N VAL A 206 14.32 10.54 14.87
CA VAL A 206 14.22 9.10 14.97
C VAL A 206 13.49 8.77 16.28
N PRO A 207 12.33 8.07 16.23
CA PRO A 207 11.58 7.70 17.41
C PRO A 207 12.36 6.71 18.26
N PRO A 208 12.12 6.67 19.59
CA PRO A 208 12.75 5.70 20.47
C PRO A 208 12.35 4.27 20.10
N ARG A 209 13.30 3.32 20.23
CA ARG A 209 13.10 1.91 19.83
C ARG A 209 11.88 1.28 20.49
N VAL A 210 11.69 1.57 21.77
CA VAL A 210 10.55 1.06 22.55
C VAL A 210 9.23 1.46 21.91
N LEU A 211 9.09 2.72 21.49
CA LEU A 211 7.87 3.21 20.83
C LEU A 211 7.61 2.49 19.50
N VAL A 212 8.66 2.17 18.73
CA VAL A 212 8.51 1.46 17.46
C VAL A 212 8.07 0.01 17.68
N VAL A 213 8.69 -0.69 18.63
CA VAL A 213 8.35 -2.08 18.96
C VAL A 213 6.93 -2.16 19.53
N THR A 214 6.58 -1.26 20.46
CA THR A 214 5.21 -1.21 21.01
C THR A 214 4.21 -0.85 19.93
N ALA A 215 4.53 0.07 19.02
CA ALA A 215 3.65 0.40 17.90
C ALA A 215 3.40 -0.81 16.99
N ILE A 216 4.42 -1.62 16.63
CA ILE A 216 4.21 -2.81 15.79
C ILE A 216 3.29 -3.82 16.48
N LEU A 217 3.53 -4.10 17.77
CA LEU A 217 2.70 -5.02 18.55
C LEU A 217 1.26 -4.49 18.65
N MET A 218 1.10 -3.21 18.99
CA MET A 218 -0.22 -2.58 19.09
C MET A 218 -0.95 -2.57 17.74
N MET A 219 -0.26 -2.30 16.63
CA MET A 219 -0.88 -2.32 15.29
C MET A 219 -1.38 -3.71 14.91
N THR A 220 -0.69 -4.77 15.32
CA THR A 220 -1.14 -6.16 15.09
C THR A 220 -2.48 -6.45 15.78
N LEU A 221 -2.75 -5.81 16.92
CA LEU A 221 -3.99 -5.96 17.68
C LEU A 221 -5.08 -4.96 17.26
N ILE A 222 -4.69 -3.71 16.99
CA ILE A 222 -5.62 -2.60 16.69
C ILE A 222 -6.14 -2.68 15.25
N ILE A 223 -5.29 -3.07 14.29
CA ILE A 223 -5.70 -3.12 12.87
C ILE A 223 -6.97 -3.97 12.72
N PRO A 224 -7.03 -5.23 13.19
CA PRO A 224 -8.23 -6.07 13.11
C PRO A 224 -9.48 -5.34 13.65
N ALA A 225 -9.40 -4.79 14.86
CA ALA A 225 -10.49 -4.09 15.53
C ALA A 225 -11.00 -2.85 14.77
N LEU A 226 -10.10 -2.04 14.20
CA LEU A 226 -10.47 -0.84 13.42
C LEU A 226 -11.35 -1.18 12.20
N GLY A 227 -11.20 -2.38 11.63
CA GLY A 227 -11.99 -2.79 10.48
C GLY A 227 -13.43 -3.18 10.81
N VAL A 228 -13.67 -3.66 12.03
CA VAL A 228 -14.97 -4.09 12.54
C VAL A 228 -15.80 -2.88 13.00
N ILE A 229 -15.17 -1.97 13.74
CA ILE A 229 -15.87 -0.89 14.47
C ILE A 229 -16.08 0.39 13.61
N ARG A 230 -15.38 0.55 12.47
CA ARG A 230 -15.54 1.62 11.46
C ARG A 230 -16.14 2.95 11.97
N GLY A 231 -15.34 3.72 12.70
CA GLY A 231 -15.70 5.06 13.19
C GLY A 231 -16.21 5.10 14.64
N GLU A 232 -16.85 4.04 15.14
CA GLU A 232 -17.23 3.96 16.57
C GLU A 232 -16.01 3.75 17.49
N PHE A 233 -14.87 3.34 16.93
CA PHE A 233 -13.65 3.06 17.71
C PHE A 233 -13.22 4.28 18.52
N TRP A 234 -13.23 5.45 17.90
CA TRP A 234 -12.85 6.70 18.57
C TRP A 234 -13.87 7.08 19.64
N ASN A 235 -15.16 6.86 19.40
CA ASN A 235 -16.20 7.13 20.39
C ASN A 235 -16.03 6.22 21.61
N LEU A 236 -15.79 4.92 21.42
CA LEU A 236 -15.55 3.97 22.51
C LEU A 236 -14.27 4.29 23.30
N LEU A 237 -13.19 4.65 22.59
CA LEU A 237 -11.91 5.01 23.20
C LEU A 237 -12.02 6.28 24.06
N PHE A 238 -12.64 7.34 23.53
CA PHE A 238 -12.74 8.63 24.23
C PHE A 238 -13.87 8.68 25.26
N SER A 239 -14.90 7.83 25.14
CA SER A 239 -15.96 7.69 26.16
C SER A 239 -15.56 6.82 27.35
N GLY A 240 -14.35 6.21 27.33
CA GLY A 240 -13.84 5.40 28.43
C GLY A 240 -14.53 4.04 28.57
N GLN A 241 -15.17 3.52 27.51
CA GLN A 241 -15.85 2.23 27.50
C GLN A 241 -14.86 1.07 27.27
N TRP A 242 -13.84 0.98 28.13
CA TRP A 242 -12.70 0.06 27.97
C TRP A 242 -13.11 -1.42 27.92
N GLN A 243 -14.17 -1.81 28.63
CA GLN A 243 -14.68 -3.17 28.64
C GLN A 243 -15.28 -3.60 27.29
N GLN A 244 -15.97 -2.69 26.61
CA GLN A 244 -16.52 -2.94 25.28
C GLN A 244 -15.42 -2.91 24.23
N LEU A 245 -14.45 -2.01 24.38
CA LEU A 245 -13.30 -1.96 23.50
C LEU A 245 -12.46 -3.25 23.59
N SER A 246 -12.22 -3.78 24.80
CA SER A 246 -11.47 -5.02 24.99
C SER A 246 -12.21 -6.23 24.42
N SER A 247 -13.53 -6.33 24.64
CA SER A 247 -14.33 -7.44 24.10
C SER A 247 -14.36 -7.44 22.57
N ILE A 248 -14.38 -6.26 21.92
CA ILE A 248 -14.34 -6.19 20.46
C ILE A 248 -12.95 -6.49 19.90
N ILE A 249 -11.87 -6.05 20.57
CA ILE A 249 -10.52 -6.44 20.17
C ILE A 249 -10.36 -7.96 20.26
N GLN A 250 -10.88 -8.56 21.34
CA GLN A 250 -10.86 -10.00 21.53
C GLN A 250 -11.70 -10.70 20.45
N SER A 251 -12.92 -10.26 20.17
CA SER A 251 -13.75 -10.87 19.13
C SER A 251 -13.18 -10.70 17.72
N ALA A 252 -12.53 -9.57 17.42
CA ALA A 252 -11.84 -9.36 16.14
C ALA A 252 -10.63 -10.29 16.00
N PHE A 253 -9.90 -10.52 17.10
CA PHE A 253 -8.79 -11.46 17.12
C PHE A 253 -9.26 -12.92 17.02
N GLU A 254 -10.32 -13.28 17.75
CA GLU A 254 -10.98 -14.58 17.67
C GLU A 254 -11.56 -14.83 16.28
N PHE A 255 -12.12 -13.83 15.61
CA PHE A 255 -12.58 -13.92 14.21
C PHE A 255 -11.42 -14.11 13.22
N GLN A 256 -10.27 -13.47 13.46
CA GLN A 256 -9.09 -13.71 12.64
C GLN A 256 -8.49 -15.10 12.88
N GLN A 257 -8.57 -15.60 14.11
CA GLN A 257 -8.17 -16.96 14.48
C GLN A 257 -9.23 -18.03 14.12
N SER A 258 -10.50 -17.65 13.96
CA SER A 258 -11.57 -18.58 13.58
C SER A 258 -11.33 -19.11 12.18
N GLY A 259 -10.62 -18.35 11.35
CA GLY A 259 -10.19 -18.75 10.01
C GLY A 259 -11.32 -18.67 8.99
N ASP A 260 -12.40 -17.94 9.28
CA ASP A 260 -13.57 -17.89 8.40
C ASP A 260 -13.27 -17.06 7.14
N ILE A 261 -12.57 -15.93 7.27
CA ILE A 261 -12.11 -15.10 6.15
C ILE A 261 -10.58 -14.97 6.22
N LEU A 262 -9.88 -15.73 5.38
CA LEU A 262 -8.42 -15.70 5.26
C LEU A 262 -8.02 -15.32 3.83
N GLU A 263 -7.40 -14.17 3.67
CA GLU A 263 -6.90 -13.71 2.36
C GLU A 263 -5.74 -14.60 1.87
N MET A 264 -4.98 -15.18 2.82
CA MET A 264 -3.99 -16.21 2.50
C MET A 264 -4.62 -17.53 2.03
N ARG A 265 -5.88 -17.83 2.39
CA ARG A 265 -6.62 -18.97 1.81
C ARG A 265 -6.97 -18.69 0.37
N ASN A 266 -7.46 -17.49 0.05
CA ASN A 266 -7.72 -17.06 -1.32
C ASN A 266 -6.45 -17.20 -2.17
N ALA A 267 -5.32 -16.71 -1.66
CA ALA A 267 -4.03 -16.82 -2.33
C ALA A 267 -3.64 -18.29 -2.57
N ALA A 268 -3.75 -19.16 -1.56
CA ALA A 268 -3.40 -20.58 -1.70
C ALA A 268 -4.25 -21.30 -2.75
N LEU A 269 -5.58 -21.11 -2.72
CA LEU A 269 -6.50 -21.73 -3.67
C LEU A 269 -6.29 -21.21 -5.09
N LEU A 270 -6.03 -19.90 -5.24
CA LEU A 270 -5.73 -19.30 -6.54
C LEU A 270 -4.43 -19.81 -7.13
N MET A 271 -3.38 -19.90 -6.32
CA MET A 271 -2.11 -20.48 -6.74
C MET A 271 -2.27 -21.94 -7.18
N ASP A 272 -3.08 -22.72 -6.46
CA ASP A 272 -3.38 -24.11 -6.84
C ASP A 272 -4.24 -24.23 -8.10
N ALA A 273 -5.21 -23.33 -8.28
CA ALA A 273 -6.03 -23.27 -9.49
C ALA A 273 -5.18 -23.00 -10.73
N VAL A 274 -4.31 -21.99 -10.66
CA VAL A 274 -3.45 -21.59 -11.77
C VAL A 274 -2.41 -22.66 -12.07
N GLU A 275 -1.83 -23.30 -11.05
CA GLU A 275 -0.91 -24.41 -11.24
C GLU A 275 -1.55 -25.59 -11.98
N LYS A 276 -2.78 -25.98 -11.60
CA LYS A 276 -3.49 -27.11 -12.22
C LYS A 276 -3.96 -26.82 -13.64
N THR A 277 -4.32 -25.57 -13.91
CA THR A 277 -4.89 -25.17 -15.21
C THR A 277 -3.84 -24.65 -16.18
N GLY A 278 -2.66 -24.25 -15.71
CA GLY A 278 -1.62 -23.59 -16.51
C GLY A 278 -1.98 -22.17 -16.94
N LEU A 279 -3.05 -21.58 -16.39
CA LEU A 279 -3.58 -20.26 -16.77
C LEU A 279 -2.83 -19.11 -16.09
N TYR A 280 -1.52 -18.99 -16.35
CA TYR A 280 -0.74 -17.85 -15.87
C TYR A 280 -1.04 -16.58 -16.68
N GLY A 281 -1.13 -15.44 -16.00
CA GLY A 281 -1.49 -14.16 -16.62
C GLY A 281 -0.37 -13.42 -17.35
N TYR A 282 0.91 -13.69 -17.04
CA TYR A 282 2.09 -13.03 -17.63
C TYR A 282 2.03 -11.48 -17.60
N GLY A 283 1.38 -10.91 -16.60
CA GLY A 283 1.18 -9.47 -16.40
C GLY A 283 -0.17 -8.95 -16.92
N SER A 284 -1.02 -9.79 -17.51
CA SER A 284 -2.31 -9.38 -18.06
C SER A 284 -3.27 -8.87 -16.99
N GLY A 285 -3.33 -9.48 -15.81
CA GLY A 285 -4.23 -9.03 -14.73
C GLY A 285 -3.80 -7.68 -14.14
N TRP A 286 -2.48 -7.43 -14.10
CA TRP A 286 -1.95 -6.11 -13.76
C TRP A 286 -2.28 -5.06 -14.82
N TRP A 287 -2.19 -5.41 -16.10
CA TRP A 287 -2.63 -4.54 -17.19
C TRP A 287 -4.12 -4.23 -17.11
N ASP A 288 -4.95 -5.25 -16.93
CA ASP A 288 -6.40 -5.10 -16.79
C ASP A 288 -6.73 -4.20 -15.60
N SER A 289 -5.98 -4.31 -14.50
CA SER A 289 -6.08 -3.41 -13.35
C SER A 289 -5.72 -1.96 -13.73
N ILE A 290 -4.66 -1.73 -14.50
CA ILE A 290 -4.30 -0.38 -14.98
C ILE A 290 -5.42 0.18 -15.86
N ILE A 291 -5.88 -0.57 -16.85
CA ILE A 291 -6.99 -0.15 -17.73
C ILE A 291 -8.25 0.15 -16.92
N PHE A 292 -8.57 -0.70 -15.94
CA PHE A 292 -9.72 -0.49 -15.06
C PHE A 292 -9.70 0.87 -14.36
N GLN A 293 -8.53 1.29 -13.88
CA GLN A 293 -8.39 2.55 -13.14
C GLN A 293 -8.23 3.79 -14.04
N TYR A 294 -7.47 3.68 -15.14
CA TYR A 294 -7.06 4.84 -15.92
C TYR A 294 -7.92 5.10 -17.16
N VAL A 295 -8.65 4.10 -17.66
CA VAL A 295 -9.54 4.25 -18.82
C VAL A 295 -10.98 4.43 -18.33
N PRO A 296 -11.54 5.64 -18.39
CA PRO A 296 -12.91 5.90 -17.94
C PRO A 296 -13.92 5.42 -18.98
N GLY A 297 -14.57 4.29 -18.72
CA GLY A 297 -15.58 3.70 -19.62
C GLY A 297 -16.76 4.64 -19.90
N GLN A 298 -17.01 5.62 -19.02
CA GLN A 298 -18.04 6.64 -19.22
C GLN A 298 -17.71 7.65 -20.33
N ILE A 299 -16.42 7.83 -20.65
CA ILE A 299 -15.97 8.79 -21.67
C ILE A 299 -15.70 8.08 -22.99
N VAL A 300 -14.97 6.96 -22.95
CA VAL A 300 -14.54 6.24 -24.16
C VAL A 300 -15.50 5.13 -24.59
N GLY A 301 -16.52 4.85 -23.78
CA GLY A 301 -17.45 3.73 -23.96
C GLY A 301 -16.97 2.45 -23.28
N GLN A 302 -17.92 1.68 -22.75
CA GLN A 302 -17.64 0.44 -22.01
C GLN A 302 -17.03 -0.64 -22.91
N THR A 303 -17.55 -0.80 -24.13
CA THR A 303 -17.04 -1.77 -25.12
C THR A 303 -15.58 -1.50 -25.50
N PHE A 304 -15.19 -0.24 -25.64
CA PHE A 304 -13.79 0.11 -25.92
C PHE A 304 -12.89 -0.22 -24.74
N LYS A 305 -13.33 0.10 -23.51
CA LYS A 305 -12.58 -0.25 -22.30
C LYS A 305 -12.38 -1.76 -22.17
N GLU A 306 -13.44 -2.54 -22.35
CA GLU A 306 -13.39 -4.01 -22.28
C GLU A 306 -12.50 -4.60 -23.37
N SER A 307 -12.47 -4.01 -24.58
CA SER A 307 -11.58 -4.45 -25.66
C SER A 307 -10.07 -4.29 -25.36
N LEU A 308 -9.71 -3.47 -24.35
CA LEU A 308 -8.34 -3.29 -23.90
C LEU A 308 -7.95 -4.25 -22.77
N GLN A 309 -8.90 -5.01 -22.23
CA GLN A 309 -8.69 -5.94 -21.12
C GLN A 309 -8.67 -7.38 -21.63
N PHE A 310 -7.82 -8.21 -21.05
CA PHE A 310 -7.66 -9.61 -21.46
C PHE A 310 -8.65 -10.55 -20.76
N HIS A 311 -8.98 -10.28 -19.49
CA HIS A 311 -9.90 -11.10 -18.68
C HIS A 311 -9.56 -12.60 -18.67
N LEU A 312 -8.27 -12.92 -18.62
CA LEU A 312 -7.76 -14.30 -18.73
C LEU A 312 -8.20 -15.22 -17.59
N LEU A 313 -8.46 -14.68 -16.40
CA LEU A 313 -8.89 -15.45 -15.24
C LEU A 313 -10.29 -15.03 -14.81
N ASP A 314 -11.19 -15.99 -14.88
CA ASP A 314 -12.57 -15.88 -14.41
C ASP A 314 -12.61 -16.07 -12.89
N PHE A 315 -13.26 -15.16 -12.17
CA PHE A 315 -13.42 -15.28 -10.71
C PHE A 315 -14.22 -16.53 -10.30
N ASP A 316 -15.01 -17.10 -11.22
CA ASP A 316 -15.70 -18.36 -11.00
C ASP A 316 -14.76 -19.57 -11.02
N LEU A 317 -13.47 -19.42 -11.38
CA LEU A 317 -12.52 -20.52 -11.42
C LEU A 317 -12.40 -21.22 -10.06
N LEU A 318 -12.36 -20.46 -8.96
CA LEU A 318 -12.29 -21.02 -7.61
C LEU A 318 -13.59 -21.74 -7.21
N GLN A 319 -14.74 -21.22 -7.66
CA GLN A 319 -16.02 -21.85 -7.43
C GLN A 319 -16.13 -23.17 -8.21
N LYS A 320 -15.70 -23.18 -9.47
CA LYS A 320 -15.72 -24.36 -10.36
C LYS A 320 -14.79 -25.48 -9.87
N LEU A 321 -13.59 -25.14 -9.39
CA LEU A 321 -12.59 -26.14 -8.97
C LEU A 321 -12.73 -26.59 -7.51
N TYR A 322 -13.13 -25.71 -6.60
CA TYR A 322 -13.08 -25.97 -5.16
C TYR A 322 -14.42 -25.73 -4.45
N GLY A 323 -15.48 -25.33 -5.16
CA GLY A 323 -16.72 -24.87 -4.53
C GLY A 323 -16.51 -23.63 -3.64
N TYR A 324 -15.41 -22.89 -3.85
CA TYR A 324 -14.99 -21.81 -2.99
C TYR A 324 -15.27 -20.45 -3.64
N THR A 325 -16.10 -19.64 -2.99
CA THR A 325 -16.34 -18.25 -3.37
C THR A 325 -15.56 -17.32 -2.46
N VAL A 326 -14.79 -16.39 -3.05
CA VAL A 326 -14.04 -15.39 -2.28
C VAL A 326 -15.03 -14.55 -1.46
N PRO A 327 -14.93 -14.52 -0.12
CA PRO A 327 -15.85 -13.76 0.71
C PRO A 327 -15.83 -12.27 0.36
N THR A 328 -17.00 -11.63 0.36
CA THR A 328 -17.11 -10.19 0.11
C THR A 328 -16.28 -9.41 1.15
N GLY A 329 -15.43 -8.51 0.67
CA GLY A 329 -14.52 -7.73 1.52
C GLY A 329 -13.19 -8.43 1.85
N SER A 330 -12.97 -9.63 1.31
CA SER A 330 -11.66 -10.29 1.26
C SER A 330 -10.97 -9.98 -0.07
N THR A 331 -9.64 -10.07 -0.09
CA THR A 331 -8.84 -9.75 -1.27
C THR A 331 -7.89 -10.89 -1.66
N ILE A 332 -7.37 -10.82 -2.88
CA ILE A 332 -6.24 -11.63 -3.32
C ILE A 332 -4.97 -10.86 -2.93
N THR A 333 -4.13 -11.49 -2.11
CA THR A 333 -2.89 -10.86 -1.63
C THR A 333 -1.87 -10.71 -2.76
N GLY A 334 -0.90 -9.81 -2.60
CA GLY A 334 0.22 -9.64 -3.54
C GLY A 334 1.03 -10.92 -3.76
N ILE A 335 0.99 -11.85 -2.82
CA ILE A 335 1.65 -13.15 -2.92
C ILE A 335 0.93 -14.05 -3.93
N GLY A 336 -0.39 -14.18 -3.79
CA GLY A 336 -1.22 -14.93 -4.73
C GLY A 336 -1.27 -14.27 -6.12
N ASP A 337 -1.44 -12.95 -6.16
CA ASP A 337 -1.47 -12.16 -7.39
C ASP A 337 -0.17 -12.28 -8.20
N SER A 338 0.99 -12.14 -7.55
CA SER A 338 2.28 -12.26 -8.28
C SER A 338 2.54 -13.68 -8.78
N PHE A 339 2.12 -14.70 -8.04
CA PHE A 339 2.26 -16.09 -8.47
C PHE A 339 1.32 -16.42 -9.62
N MET A 340 0.09 -15.92 -9.59
CA MET A 340 -0.86 -16.05 -10.68
C MET A 340 -0.31 -15.48 -11.99
N GLU A 341 0.42 -14.36 -11.92
CA GLU A 341 1.00 -13.74 -13.11
C GLU A 341 2.26 -14.46 -13.62
N PHE A 342 3.18 -14.88 -12.74
CA PHE A 342 4.51 -15.35 -13.15
C PHE A 342 4.98 -16.64 -12.45
N SER A 343 4.08 -17.42 -11.87
CA SER A 343 4.40 -18.59 -11.05
C SER A 343 5.43 -18.24 -9.98
N PHE A 344 6.39 -19.11 -9.71
CA PHE A 344 7.49 -18.87 -8.79
C PHE A 344 8.33 -17.64 -9.14
N LEU A 345 8.39 -17.15 -10.38
CA LEU A 345 9.13 -15.92 -10.69
C LEU A 345 8.42 -14.66 -10.16
N GLY A 346 7.16 -14.75 -9.76
CA GLY A 346 6.37 -13.65 -9.21
C GLY A 346 7.03 -12.97 -8.01
N PHE A 347 7.77 -13.69 -7.16
CA PHE A 347 8.44 -13.08 -6.00
C PHE A 347 9.46 -11.99 -6.40
N LEU A 348 10.03 -12.07 -7.61
CA LEU A 348 11.03 -11.11 -8.08
C LEU A 348 10.50 -9.68 -8.12
N ILE A 349 9.17 -9.51 -8.25
CA ILE A 349 8.56 -8.19 -8.26
C ILE A 349 8.78 -7.44 -6.94
N PHE A 350 8.77 -8.14 -5.80
CA PHE A 350 9.08 -7.56 -4.49
C PHE A 350 10.55 -7.12 -4.41
N GLY A 351 11.45 -7.86 -5.06
CA GLY A 351 12.85 -7.46 -5.23
C GLY A 351 13.01 -6.21 -6.09
N ILE A 352 12.29 -6.12 -7.22
CA ILE A 352 12.29 -4.95 -8.10
C ILE A 352 11.79 -3.71 -7.34
N ILE A 353 10.67 -3.85 -6.61
CA ILE A 353 10.13 -2.79 -5.76
C ILE A 353 11.18 -2.38 -4.70
N GLY A 354 11.81 -3.34 -4.03
CA GLY A 354 12.90 -3.08 -3.08
C GLY A 354 14.06 -2.28 -3.68
N TYR A 355 14.49 -2.60 -4.90
CA TYR A 355 15.54 -1.86 -5.61
C TYR A 355 15.12 -0.41 -5.94
N VAL A 356 13.86 -0.21 -6.36
CA VAL A 356 13.30 1.13 -6.59
C VAL A 356 13.32 1.95 -5.30
N PHE A 357 12.86 1.37 -4.19
CA PHE A 357 12.89 2.04 -2.88
C PHE A 357 14.31 2.35 -2.41
N LYS A 358 15.30 1.48 -2.68
CA LYS A 358 16.70 1.77 -2.37
C LYS A 358 17.23 2.96 -3.15
N THR A 359 16.91 3.03 -4.43
CA THR A 359 17.28 4.13 -5.32
C THR A 359 16.67 5.44 -4.84
N LEU A 360 15.37 5.43 -4.54
CA LEU A 360 14.65 6.58 -4.00
C LEU A 360 15.19 7.02 -2.63
N TRP A 361 15.50 6.06 -1.74
CA TRP A 361 16.08 6.35 -0.42
C TRP A 361 17.45 7.03 -0.53
N ILE A 362 18.34 6.51 -1.37
CA ILE A 362 19.68 7.09 -1.52
C ILE A 362 19.57 8.51 -2.12
N SER A 363 18.73 8.68 -3.14
CA SER A 363 18.48 9.98 -3.76
C SER A 363 17.84 11.00 -2.80
N SER A 364 16.86 10.57 -2.00
CA SER A 364 16.14 11.44 -1.07
C SER A 364 17.00 11.89 0.12
N LEU A 365 17.86 10.99 0.61
CA LEU A 365 18.62 11.17 1.85
C LEU A 365 19.99 11.82 1.63
N TYR A 366 20.75 11.34 0.63
CA TYR A 366 22.13 11.78 0.38
C TYR A 366 22.19 12.89 -0.68
N TYR A 367 21.43 12.76 -1.76
CA TYR A 367 21.36 13.81 -2.81
C TYR A 367 20.32 14.89 -2.49
N GLN A 368 19.55 14.72 -1.42
CA GLN A 368 18.52 15.65 -0.98
C GLN A 368 17.46 15.98 -2.05
N SER A 369 17.24 15.07 -3.01
CA SER A 369 16.28 15.27 -4.09
C SER A 369 14.85 15.35 -3.54
N THR A 370 14.21 16.51 -3.69
CA THR A 370 12.79 16.69 -3.33
C THR A 370 11.89 15.76 -4.15
N TYR A 371 12.24 15.47 -5.40
CA TYR A 371 11.50 14.52 -6.24
C TYR A 371 11.48 13.13 -5.59
N SER A 372 12.64 12.62 -5.20
CA SER A 372 12.73 11.31 -4.56
C SER A 372 12.11 11.29 -3.16
N ARG A 373 12.14 12.40 -2.41
CA ARG A 373 11.43 12.49 -1.11
C ARG A 373 9.93 12.32 -1.30
N LEU A 374 9.32 13.05 -2.24
CA LEU A 374 7.89 12.96 -2.52
C LEU A 374 7.48 11.57 -3.02
N LEU A 375 8.22 11.00 -3.98
CA LEU A 375 7.96 9.65 -4.48
C LEU A 375 8.11 8.60 -3.38
N TYR A 376 9.17 8.67 -2.58
CA TYR A 376 9.39 7.70 -1.51
C TYR A 376 8.23 7.73 -0.51
N MET A 377 7.82 8.93 -0.04
CA MET A 377 6.68 9.06 0.87
C MET A 377 5.36 8.58 0.24
N GLY A 378 5.13 8.92 -1.03
CA GLY A 378 3.91 8.55 -1.74
C GLY A 378 3.79 7.07 -2.06
N LEU A 379 4.91 6.35 -2.21
CA LEU A 379 4.93 4.95 -2.64
C LEU A 379 4.94 3.93 -1.50
N VAL A 380 5.39 4.28 -0.28
CA VAL A 380 5.47 3.31 0.83
C VAL A 380 4.09 2.71 1.14
N SER A 381 3.05 3.54 1.27
CA SER A 381 1.69 3.07 1.56
C SER A 381 1.14 2.16 0.44
N PRO A 382 1.20 2.56 -0.86
CA PRO A 382 0.90 1.67 -1.97
C PRO A 382 1.66 0.35 -1.97
N ALA A 383 2.93 0.32 -1.55
CA ALA A 383 3.70 -0.91 -1.52
C ALA A 383 3.22 -1.87 -0.41
N MET A 384 2.83 -1.34 0.74
CA MET A 384 2.20 -2.11 1.82
C MET A 384 0.81 -2.62 1.41
N VAL A 385 0.03 -1.77 0.73
CA VAL A 385 -1.26 -2.17 0.14
C VAL A 385 -1.06 -3.23 -0.92
N GLY A 386 -0.01 -3.13 -1.74
CA GLY A 386 0.30 -4.11 -2.78
C GLY A 386 0.50 -5.54 -2.24
N LEU A 387 1.07 -5.67 -1.03
CA LEU A 387 1.17 -6.98 -0.37
C LEU A 387 -0.21 -7.53 0.03
N THR A 388 -1.13 -6.66 0.44
CA THR A 388 -2.43 -7.08 1.00
C THR A 388 -3.51 -7.22 -0.05
N HIS A 389 -3.55 -6.36 -1.07
CA HIS A 389 -4.61 -6.22 -2.08
C HIS A 389 -4.12 -6.49 -3.52
N GLY A 390 -2.94 -7.11 -3.69
CA GLY A 390 -2.39 -7.42 -5.00
C GLY A 390 -1.37 -6.39 -5.52
N ILE A 391 -0.36 -6.85 -6.26
CA ILE A 391 0.65 -6.00 -6.88
C ILE A 391 0.06 -5.14 -8.01
N GLY A 392 -1.01 -5.59 -8.65
CA GLY A 392 -1.81 -4.75 -9.55
C GLY A 392 -2.22 -3.42 -8.90
N ARG A 393 -2.56 -3.43 -7.60
CA ARG A 393 -2.91 -2.23 -6.84
C ARG A 393 -1.71 -1.31 -6.59
N PHE A 394 -0.54 -1.88 -6.35
CA PHE A 394 0.70 -1.11 -6.25
C PHE A 394 1.02 -0.39 -7.56
N TRP A 395 0.85 -1.04 -8.72
CA TRP A 395 1.06 -0.40 -10.02
C TRP A 395 0.08 0.74 -10.26
N GLN A 396 -1.20 0.49 -10.01
CA GLN A 396 -2.26 1.49 -10.07
C GLN A 396 -1.93 2.76 -9.27
N GLU A 397 -1.67 2.61 -7.97
CA GLU A 397 -1.38 3.75 -7.08
C GLU A 397 0.03 4.33 -7.34
N GLY A 398 0.99 3.49 -7.73
CA GLY A 398 2.36 3.89 -8.04
C GLY A 398 2.46 4.77 -9.29
N ILE A 399 1.79 4.38 -10.37
CA ILE A 399 1.69 5.19 -11.60
C ILE A 399 1.06 6.55 -11.29
N PHE A 400 0.04 6.58 -10.42
CA PHE A 400 -0.64 7.81 -10.04
C PHE A 400 0.33 8.77 -9.34
N GLN A 401 1.05 8.26 -8.33
CA GLN A 401 2.06 9.04 -7.60
C GLN A 401 3.16 9.53 -8.53
N VAL A 402 3.70 8.65 -9.39
CA VAL A 402 4.74 9.00 -10.35
C VAL A 402 4.26 10.09 -11.30
N PHE A 403 3.05 9.97 -11.85
CA PHE A 403 2.51 10.94 -12.80
C PHE A 403 2.36 12.34 -12.18
N PHE A 404 1.62 12.47 -11.07
CA PHE A 404 1.33 13.77 -10.47
C PHE A 404 2.56 14.40 -9.82
N VAL A 405 3.42 13.62 -9.16
CA VAL A 405 4.68 14.14 -8.62
C VAL A 405 5.59 14.59 -9.76
N SER A 406 5.73 13.80 -10.84
CA SER A 406 6.57 14.20 -11.97
C SER A 406 6.05 15.46 -12.66
N ALA A 407 4.73 15.64 -12.78
CA ALA A 407 4.13 16.87 -13.31
C ALA A 407 4.46 18.09 -12.44
N ALA A 408 4.30 17.98 -11.11
CA ALA A 408 4.65 19.05 -10.18
C ALA A 408 6.15 19.39 -10.21
N ILE A 409 7.00 18.37 -10.31
CA ILE A 409 8.45 18.53 -10.40
C ILE A 409 8.86 19.16 -11.73
N TYR A 410 8.25 18.74 -12.84
CA TYR A 410 8.50 19.30 -14.17
C TYR A 410 8.18 20.80 -14.22
N TYR A 411 7.02 21.20 -13.68
CA TYR A 411 6.65 22.62 -13.58
C TYR A 411 7.62 23.42 -12.69
N SER A 412 8.09 22.82 -11.60
CA SER A 412 8.94 23.48 -10.61
C SER A 412 10.44 23.43 -10.91
N ARG A 413 10.87 22.88 -12.05
CA ARG A 413 12.29 22.85 -12.43
C ARG A 413 12.87 24.27 -12.52
N VAL A 414 14.10 24.42 -12.01
CA VAL A 414 14.89 25.63 -12.24
C VAL A 414 15.26 25.68 -13.71
N LYS A 415 14.77 26.70 -14.44
CA LYS A 415 15.31 27.03 -15.76
C LYS A 415 16.60 27.79 -15.50
N TYR A 416 17.75 27.21 -15.84
CA TYR A 416 18.98 28.00 -15.90
C TYR A 416 18.76 29.10 -16.95
N ARG A 417 18.49 30.32 -16.50
CA ARG A 417 18.68 31.50 -17.34
C ARG A 417 20.19 31.69 -17.39
N PHE A 418 20.81 31.27 -18.49
CA PHE A 418 22.06 31.90 -18.90
C PHE A 418 21.72 33.39 -19.03
N LYS A 419 22.26 34.20 -18.12
CA LYS A 419 22.27 35.65 -18.23
C LYS A 419 23.52 36.04 -18.98
#